data_AF-A0A538AUX1-F1
#
_entry.id   AF-A0A538AUX1-F1
#
_cell.length_a   1.000
_cell.length_b   1.000
_cell.length_c   1.000
_cell.angle_alpha   90.00
_cell.angle_beta   90.00
_cell.angle_gamma   90.00
#
_symmetry.space_group_name_H-M   'P 1'
#
loop_
_entity.id
_entity.type
_entity.pdbx_description
1 polymer ?
#
loop_
_entity_poly.entity_id
_entity_poly.type
_entity_poly.pdbx_seq_one_letter_code
_entity_poly.pdbx_strand_id
1 'polypeptide(L)'
;EGCLSVPELWWDIHRPKEVTLRGLDLDGNEQLIEADELLARVFQHEVDHLDGILLLERVRPEERKEAMRTLRQRALGLPTDRAEAR
;
A
#
# COMPACT_ATOMS: atom_id res chain seq x y z
N GLU A 1 3.20 -6.42 -0.65
CA GLU A 1 2.20 -5.60 0.05
C GLU A 1 1.00 -5.40 -0.86
N GLY A 2 -0.21 -5.57 -0.33
CA GLY A 2 -1.46 -5.31 -1.03
C GLY A 2 -2.31 -4.34 -0.22
N CYS A 3 -3.41 -3.85 -0.79
CA CYS A 3 -4.32 -2.93 -0.12
C CYS A 3 -5.76 -3.28 -0.50
N LEU A 4 -6.68 -3.15 0.46
CA LEU A 4 -8.11 -3.37 0.19
C LEU A 4 -8.69 -2.32 -0.78
N SER A 5 -8.09 -1.13 -0.86
CA SER A 5 -8.44 -0.10 -1.86
C SER A 5 -8.03 -0.51 -3.29
N VAL A 6 -7.16 -1.51 -3.44
CA VAL A 6 -6.66 -2.01 -4.73
C VAL A 6 -6.68 -3.55 -4.69
N PRO A 7 -7.87 -4.17 -4.74
CA PRO A 7 -8.04 -5.59 -4.46
C PRO A 7 -7.25 -6.46 -5.43
N GLU A 8 -6.78 -7.61 -4.97
CA GLU A 8 -6.08 -8.67 -5.75
C GLU A 8 -4.73 -8.28 -6.37
N LEU A 9 -4.25 -7.05 -6.15
CA LEU A 9 -2.94 -6.62 -6.62
C LEU A 9 -1.97 -6.47 -5.45
N TRP A 10 -0.73 -6.84 -5.73
CA TRP A 10 0.35 -6.90 -4.74
C TRP A 10 1.65 -6.49 -5.40
N TRP A 11 2.47 -5.76 -4.66
CA TRP A 11 3.78 -5.32 -5.11
C TRP A 11 4.83 -5.50 -4.04
N ASP A 12 6.08 -5.65 -4.47
CA ASP A 12 7.22 -5.63 -3.58
C ASP A 12 7.56 -4.19 -3.19
N ILE A 13 7.37 -3.87 -1.91
CA ILE A 13 7.56 -2.51 -1.37
C ILE A 13 8.57 -2.59 -0.24
N HIS A 14 9.63 -1.79 -0.37
CA HIS A 14 10.64 -1.62 0.66
C HIS A 14 10.10 -0.70 1.75
N ARG A 15 10.18 -1.16 2.99
CA ARG A 15 9.77 -0.44 4.19
C ARG A 15 10.88 -0.55 5.25
N PRO A 16 11.12 0.50 6.05
CA PRO A 16 11.77 0.35 7.35
C PRO A 16 11.25 -0.88 8.11
N LYS A 17 12.19 -1.66 8.67
CA LYS A 17 11.90 -2.88 9.41
C LYS A 17 11.28 -2.61 10.78
N GLU A 18 11.67 -1.49 11.39
CA GLU A 18 11.27 -1.07 12.72
C GLU A 18 10.78 0.38 12.64
N VAL A 19 9.73 0.70 13.40
CA VAL A 19 9.17 2.04 13.51
C VAL A 19 8.70 2.31 14.93
N THR A 20 8.71 3.59 15.31
CA THR A 20 8.08 4.07 16.55
C THR A 20 6.97 5.04 16.17
N LEU A 21 5.74 4.75 16.56
CA LEU A 21 4.57 5.61 16.36
C LEU A 21 4.21 6.31 17.66
N ARG A 22 3.77 7.56 17.54
CA ARG A 22 3.12 8.29 18.61
C ARG A 22 1.74 8.75 18.15
N GLY A 23 0.74 8.54 18.97
CA GLY A 23 -0.64 8.93 18.67
C GLY A 23 -1.50 8.96 19.92
N LEU A 24 -2.81 9.09 19.74
CA LEU A 24 -3.79 9.02 20.81
C LEU A 24 -4.63 7.75 20.64
N ASP A 25 -5.05 7.17 21.76
CA ASP A 25 -6.12 6.17 21.75
C ASP A 25 -7.51 6.82 21.59
N LEU A 26 -8.57 6.01 21.65
CA LEU A 26 -9.95 6.48 21.50
C LEU A 26 -10.43 7.36 22.67
N ASP A 27 -9.77 7.28 23.82
CA ASP A 27 -10.06 8.08 25.00
C ASP A 27 -9.21 9.36 25.06
N GLY A 28 -8.30 9.55 24.09
CA GLY A 28 -7.42 10.71 23.98
C GLY A 28 -6.13 10.60 24.79
N ASN A 29 -5.76 9.43 25.30
CA ASN A 29 -4.50 9.23 26.01
C ASN A 29 -3.35 9.05 25.02
N GLU A 30 -2.18 9.62 25.32
CA GLU A 30 -0.98 9.43 24.50
C GLU A 30 -0.50 7.98 24.53
N GLN A 31 -0.19 7.47 23.34
CA GLN A 31 0.37 6.14 23.13
C GLN A 31 1.70 6.26 22.37
N LEU A 32 2.68 5.48 22.80
CA LEU A 32 3.95 5.27 22.10
C LEU A 32 4.06 3.78 21.76
N ILE A 33 4.12 3.46 20.47
CA ILE A 33 4.10 2.09 19.97
C ILE A 33 5.38 1.82 19.20
N GLU A 34 6.19 0.89 19.67
CA GLU A 34 7.31 0.32 18.92
C GLU A 34 6.82 -0.93 18.19
N ALA A 35 7.11 -1.02 16.89
CA ALA A 35 6.68 -2.13 16.05
C ALA A 35 7.80 -2.55 15.11
N ASP A 36 7.82 -3.85 14.78
CA ASP A 36 8.77 -4.45 13.85
C ASP A 36 8.07 -5.31 12.79
N GLU A 37 8.84 -5.74 11.79
CA GLU A 37 8.48 -6.72 10.77
C GLU A 37 7.12 -6.41 10.11
N LEU A 38 6.13 -7.30 10.28
CA LEU A 38 4.81 -7.17 9.69
C LEU A 38 4.03 -6.01 10.31
N LEU A 39 4.10 -5.82 11.63
CA LEU A 39 3.34 -4.78 12.31
C LEU A 39 3.88 -3.39 11.93
N ALA A 40 5.20 -3.24 11.85
CA ALA A 40 5.82 -2.03 11.33
C ALA A 40 5.35 -1.72 9.91
N ARG A 41 5.27 -2.73 9.04
CA ARG A 41 4.79 -2.57 7.66
C ARG A 41 3.33 -2.12 7.61
N VAL A 42 2.45 -2.74 8.42
CA VAL A 42 1.03 -2.37 8.48
C VAL A 42 0.88 -0.92 8.93
N PHE A 43 1.57 -0.51 10.00
CA PHE A 43 1.48 0.87 10.46
C PHE A 43 1.94 1.88 9.41
N GLN A 44 3.05 1.61 8.72
CA GLN A 44 3.53 2.48 7.64
C GLN A 44 2.52 2.55 6.48
N HIS A 45 1.82 1.46 6.18
CA HIS A 45 0.77 1.44 5.16
C HIS A 45 -0.42 2.32 5.54
N GLU A 46 -0.92 2.17 6.76
CA GLU A 46 -2.09 2.93 7.22
C GLU A 46 -1.76 4.41 7.44
N VAL A 47 -0.55 4.74 7.90
CA VAL A 47 -0.08 6.13 8.00
C VAL A 47 0.03 6.80 6.63
N ASP A 48 0.54 6.09 5.61
CA ASP A 48 0.57 6.62 4.24
C ASP A 48 -0.85 7.04 3.77
N HIS A 49 -1.90 6.28 4.11
CA HIS A 49 -3.29 6.68 3.77
C HIS A 49 -3.74 7.96 4.45
N LEU A 50 -3.28 8.25 5.67
CA LEU A 50 -3.59 9.51 6.36
C LEU A 50 -2.99 10.72 5.63
N ASP A 51 -1.87 10.52 4.94
CA ASP A 51 -1.21 11.52 4.10
C ASP A 51 -1.72 11.50 2.64
N GLY A 52 -2.70 10.65 2.33
CA GLY A 52 -3.21 10.46 0.96
C GLY A 52 -2.23 9.76 0.03
N ILE A 53 -1.18 9.14 0.56
CA ILE A 53 -0.17 8.38 -0.18
C ILE A 53 -0.69 6.96 -0.38
N LEU A 54 -0.80 6.52 -1.63
CA LEU A 54 -1.17 5.14 -1.93
C LEU A 54 0.07 4.28 -2.14
N LEU A 55 -0.07 2.97 -1.92
CA LEU A 55 1.02 2.00 -2.11
C LEU A 55 1.71 2.12 -3.49
N LEU A 56 0.97 2.52 -4.54
CA LEU A 56 1.46 2.70 -5.92
C LEU A 56 2.57 3.74 -6.04
N GLU A 57 2.64 4.68 -5.09
CA GLU A 57 3.70 5.69 -5.02
C GLU A 57 4.98 5.13 -4.35
N ARG A 58 4.85 4.04 -3.60
CA ARG A 58 5.95 3.31 -2.96
C ARG A 58 6.50 2.16 -3.82
N VAL A 59 5.81 1.81 -4.91
CA VAL A 59 6.26 0.82 -5.90
C VAL A 59 7.45 1.37 -6.69
N ARG A 60 8.38 0.50 -7.11
CA ARG A 60 9.53 0.90 -7.95
C ARG A 60 9.02 1.60 -9.24
N PRO A 61 9.70 2.64 -9.74
CA PRO A 61 9.24 3.42 -10.89
C PRO A 61 8.85 2.57 -12.12
N GLU A 62 9.60 1.50 -12.38
CA GLU A 62 9.42 0.58 -13.51
C GLU A 62 8.12 -0.23 -13.37
N GLU A 63 7.82 -0.70 -12.17
CA GLU A 63 6.63 -1.47 -11.85
C GLU A 63 5.39 -0.57 -11.73
N ARG A 64 5.57 0.68 -11.30
CA ARG A 64 4.47 1.65 -11.16
C ARG A 64 3.76 1.91 -12.49
N LYS A 65 4.50 2.00 -13.60
CA LYS A 65 3.92 2.20 -14.93
C LYS A 65 2.97 1.06 -15.30
N GLU A 66 3.39 -0.16 -15.03
CA GLU A 66 2.62 -1.37 -15.32
C GLU A 66 1.41 -1.52 -14.38
N ALA A 67 1.58 -1.20 -13.09
CA ALA A 67 0.51 -1.12 -12.12
C ALA A 67 -0.58 -0.13 -12.58
N MET A 68 -0.19 1.08 -12.99
CA MET A 68 -1.14 2.09 -13.49
C MET A 68 -1.85 1.66 -14.78
N ARG A 69 -1.17 0.92 -15.67
CA ARG A 69 -1.79 0.34 -16.86
C ARG A 69 -2.86 -0.67 -16.48
N THR A 70 -2.53 -1.60 -15.58
CA THR A 70 -3.44 -2.63 -15.07
C THR A 70 -4.69 -2.00 -14.44
N LEU A 71 -4.51 -0.97 -13.60
CA LEU A 71 -5.61 -0.27 -12.95
C LEU A 71 -6.53 0.43 -13.94
N ARG A 72 -5.97 1.07 -14.98
CA ARG A 72 -6.77 1.67 -16.06
C ARG A 72 -7.56 0.62 -16.83
N GLN A 73 -6.98 -0.54 -17.11
CA GLN A 73 -7.69 -1.63 -17.77
C GLN A 73 -8.84 -2.14 -16.91
N ARG A 74 -8.61 -2.37 -15.61
CA ARG A 74 -9.68 -2.75 -14.67
C ARG A 74 -10.81 -1.74 -14.62
N ALA A 75 -10.49 -0.45 -14.53
CA ALA A 75 -11.49 0.62 -14.49
C ALA A 75 -12.35 0.68 -15.78
N LEU A 76 -11.79 0.25 -16.91
CA LEU A 76 -12.48 0.17 -18.20
C LEU A 76 -13.12 -1.20 -18.46
N GLY A 77 -13.02 -2.16 -17.54
CA GLY A 77 -13.50 -3.54 -17.75
C GLY A 77 -12.74 -4.30 -18.85
N LEU A 78 -11.51 -3.89 -19.14
CA LEU A 78 -10.66 -4.51 -20.16
C LEU A 78 -9.80 -5.63 -19.55
N PRO A 79 -9.38 -6.62 -20.36
CA PRO A 79 -8.43 -7.63 -19.93
C PRO A 79 -7.16 -7.01 -19.34
N THR A 80 -6.77 -7.50 -18.17
CA THR A 80 -5.58 -7.04 -17.45
C THR A 80 -4.31 -7.76 -17.89
N ASP A 81 -4.47 -8.98 -18.40
CA ASP A 81 -3.41 -9.73 -19.05
C ASP A 81 -3.50 -9.62 -20.59
N ARG A 82 -2.34 -9.58 -21.26
CA ARG A 82 -2.24 -9.76 -22.71
C ARG A 82 -2.67 -11.17 -23.17
N ALA A 83 -2.57 -12.19 -22.32
CA ALA A 83 -3.02 -13.54 -22.62
C ALA A 83 -4.55 -13.68 -22.59
N GLU A 84 -5.23 -12.90 -21.76
CA GLU A 84 -6.71 -12.85 -21.66
C GLU A 84 -7.36 -12.10 -22.84
N ALA A 85 -6.59 -11.32 -23.60
CA ALA A 85 -7.09 -10.50 -24.71
C ALA A 85 -7.13 -11.21 -26.08
N ARG A 86 -6.78 -12.51 -26.12
CA ARG A 86 -6.87 -13.38 -27.31
C ARG A 86 -8.03 -14.36 -27.19
#